data_AF-I4DKP6-F1
#
_entry.id   AF-I4DKP6-F1
#
_cell.length_a   1.000
_cell.length_b   1.000
_cell.length_c   1.000
_cell.angle_alpha   90.00
_cell.angle_beta   90.00
_cell.angle_gamma   90.00
#
_symmetry.space_group_name_H-M   'P 1'
#
loop_
_entity.id
_entity.type
_entity.pdbx_description
1 polymer ?
#
loop_
_entity_poly.entity_id
_entity_poly.type
_entity_poly.pdbx_seq_one_letter_code
_entity_poly.pdbx_strand_id
1 'polypeptide(L)'
;MDNVTIKDNCKIINSFIDNNCIVNADSLIENGTIIAENVNINEGSKLKGAVIECSEQDKNDKNLVKSTSESGTEWENESDGSGDDQFVGFDKVWSDSESCYSSDSSAQSSLPESPVPEDTNIFLQEVIDSLARGYEEKLKCDYLILEINSSRYAYNIQLHEVNFFVIRAMLSIPILVDSKSVLVTVKDILKFFRPILSNYIKTKSSIMDCLRAVEESCIKCDWLEGKAGQILHLLYETDVVDEDSLVEWYDDLKDNESPLINQTSLVKFFEWLQEASEESEESE
;
A
#
# COMPACT_ATOMS: atom_id res chain seq x y z
N MET A 1 -15.15 4.89 26.17
CA MET A 1 -16.59 4.56 26.18
C MET A 1 -17.16 5.02 27.49
N ASP A 2 -17.54 6.28 27.53
CA ASP A 2 -18.11 6.93 28.69
C ASP A 2 -19.62 7.06 28.50
N ASN A 3 -20.40 6.80 29.55
CA ASN A 3 -21.87 6.95 29.58
C ASN A 3 -22.67 6.10 28.57
N VAL A 4 -22.20 4.89 28.24
CA VAL A 4 -22.98 3.94 27.42
C VAL A 4 -24.02 3.22 28.29
N THR A 5 -25.30 3.27 27.90
CA THR A 5 -26.39 2.58 28.59
C THR A 5 -26.97 1.45 27.74
N ILE A 6 -26.86 0.22 28.20
CA ILE A 6 -27.42 -0.98 27.53
C ILE A 6 -28.59 -1.50 28.38
N LYS A 7 -29.78 -1.61 27.79
CA LYS A 7 -30.98 -2.15 28.44
C LYS A 7 -31.07 -3.68 28.32
N ASP A 8 -32.08 -4.25 28.97
CA ASP A 8 -32.25 -5.71 29.09
C ASP A 8 -32.38 -6.43 27.74
N ASN A 9 -31.96 -7.69 27.72
CA ASN A 9 -32.07 -8.59 26.56
C ASN A 9 -31.39 -8.10 25.25
N CYS A 10 -30.31 -7.32 25.37
CA CYS A 10 -29.48 -6.94 24.21
C CYS A 10 -28.39 -7.99 23.94
N LYS A 11 -28.11 -8.25 22.66
CA LYS A 11 -27.02 -9.12 22.21
C LYS A 11 -26.11 -8.36 21.25
N ILE A 12 -24.87 -8.14 21.67
CA ILE A 12 -23.87 -7.33 20.97
C ILE A 12 -22.67 -8.23 20.65
N ILE A 13 -22.32 -8.38 19.38
CA ILE A 13 -21.26 -9.28 18.92
C ILE A 13 -20.37 -8.54 17.92
N ASN A 14 -19.07 -8.51 18.19
CA ASN A 14 -18.06 -7.93 17.30
C ASN A 14 -18.45 -6.53 16.81
N SER A 15 -18.78 -5.61 17.72
CA SER A 15 -19.33 -4.29 17.38
C SER A 15 -18.75 -3.22 18.28
N PHE A 16 -18.66 -1.98 17.79
CA PHE A 16 -18.11 -0.82 18.50
C PHE A 16 -19.22 0.17 18.83
N ILE A 17 -19.25 0.67 20.07
CA ILE A 17 -20.24 1.65 20.55
C ILE A 17 -19.48 2.79 21.21
N ASP A 18 -19.61 3.99 20.67
CA ASP A 18 -18.91 5.18 21.15
C ASP A 18 -19.62 5.83 22.35
N ASN A 19 -19.06 6.94 22.85
CA ASN A 19 -19.53 7.58 24.09
C ASN A 19 -20.99 8.06 24.00
N ASN A 20 -21.65 8.17 25.16
CA ASN A 20 -23.01 8.71 25.31
C ASN A 20 -24.10 7.98 24.50
N CYS A 21 -23.90 6.70 24.17
CA CYS A 21 -24.88 5.90 23.43
C CYS A 21 -25.91 5.20 24.34
N ILE A 22 -27.13 5.03 23.83
CA ILE A 22 -28.20 4.27 24.51
C ILE A 22 -28.68 3.14 23.60
N VAL A 23 -28.54 1.90 24.06
CA VAL A 23 -29.08 0.71 23.41
C VAL A 23 -30.33 0.26 24.17
N ASN A 24 -31.50 0.40 23.55
CA ASN A 24 -32.76 -0.02 24.16
C ASN A 24 -32.94 -1.54 24.10
N ALA A 25 -33.90 -2.05 24.89
CA ALA A 25 -34.07 -3.49 25.13
C ALA A 25 -34.30 -4.29 23.84
N ASP A 26 -34.07 -5.60 23.91
CA ASP A 26 -34.30 -6.54 22.80
C ASP A 26 -33.48 -6.25 21.52
N SER A 27 -32.38 -5.50 21.62
CA SER A 27 -31.56 -5.12 20.47
C SER A 27 -30.50 -6.18 20.11
N LEU A 28 -30.33 -6.44 18.82
CA LEU A 28 -29.36 -7.37 18.27
C LEU A 28 -28.36 -6.62 17.38
N ILE A 29 -27.11 -6.54 17.81
CA ILE A 29 -26.03 -5.81 17.13
C ILE A 29 -24.92 -6.81 16.81
N GLU A 30 -24.66 -7.09 15.53
CA GLU A 30 -23.71 -8.13 15.13
C GLU A 30 -22.82 -7.66 13.96
N ASN A 31 -21.81 -8.48 13.61
CA ASN A 31 -21.02 -8.38 12.37
C ASN A 31 -20.32 -7.04 12.11
N GLY A 32 -19.58 -6.48 13.07
CA GLY A 32 -18.77 -5.29 12.83
C GLY A 32 -19.56 -3.98 12.84
N THR A 33 -20.71 -3.92 13.51
CA THR A 33 -21.51 -2.70 13.56
C THR A 33 -20.79 -1.62 14.39
N ILE A 34 -20.71 -0.39 13.88
CA ILE A 34 -20.10 0.76 14.54
C ILE A 34 -21.20 1.78 14.86
N ILE A 35 -21.32 2.16 16.11
CA ILE A 35 -22.26 3.17 16.60
C ILE A 35 -21.45 4.36 17.10
N ALA A 36 -21.58 5.51 16.44
CA ALA A 36 -20.87 6.74 16.76
C ALA A 36 -21.47 7.46 17.98
N GLU A 37 -20.81 8.53 18.43
CA GLU A 37 -21.16 9.23 19.66
C GLU A 37 -22.61 9.75 19.65
N ASN A 38 -23.25 9.74 20.82
CA ASN A 38 -24.59 10.32 21.03
C ASN A 38 -25.73 9.63 20.24
N VAL A 39 -25.60 8.34 19.94
CA VAL A 39 -26.63 7.58 19.22
C VAL A 39 -27.58 6.82 20.16
N ASN A 40 -28.87 6.87 19.86
CA ASN A 40 -29.92 6.14 20.59
C ASN A 40 -30.56 5.06 19.69
N ILE A 41 -30.24 3.80 19.97
CA ILE A 41 -30.75 2.63 19.25
C ILE A 41 -32.12 2.23 19.81
N ASN A 42 -33.14 2.22 18.95
CA ASN A 42 -34.52 1.88 19.34
C ASN A 42 -34.67 0.43 19.83
N GLU A 43 -35.71 0.18 20.62
CA GLU A 43 -36.03 -1.16 21.14
C GLU A 43 -36.27 -2.16 19.98
N GLY A 44 -35.73 -3.37 20.09
CA GLY A 44 -35.89 -4.41 19.07
C GLY A 44 -35.05 -4.23 17.79
N SER A 45 -34.09 -3.29 17.76
CA SER A 45 -33.28 -3.01 16.57
C SER A 45 -32.36 -4.17 16.21
N LYS A 46 -32.30 -4.54 14.92
CA LYS A 46 -31.41 -5.59 14.40
C LYS A 46 -30.40 -5.00 13.42
N LEU A 47 -29.16 -4.85 13.86
CA LEU A 47 -28.08 -4.19 13.12
C LEU A 47 -26.97 -5.19 12.80
N LYS A 48 -26.50 -5.18 11.55
CA LYS A 48 -25.42 -6.05 11.05
C LYS A 48 -24.53 -5.26 10.10
N GLY A 49 -23.25 -5.12 10.44
CA GLY A 49 -22.23 -4.50 9.59
C GLY A 49 -22.56 -3.06 9.14
N ALA A 50 -23.21 -2.29 10.01
CA ALA A 50 -23.61 -0.92 9.71
C ALA A 50 -22.77 0.09 10.50
N VAL A 51 -22.56 1.28 9.93
CA VAL A 51 -22.04 2.45 10.64
C VAL A 51 -23.21 3.40 10.89
N ILE A 52 -23.45 3.75 12.15
CA ILE A 52 -24.56 4.61 12.58
C ILE A 52 -24.00 5.88 13.18
N GLU A 53 -24.33 7.01 12.56
CA GLU A 53 -23.91 8.34 12.99
C GLU A 53 -25.12 9.22 13.31
N CYS A 54 -24.93 10.15 14.24
CA CYS A 54 -25.94 11.14 14.60
C CYS A 54 -25.69 12.42 13.79
N SER A 55 -26.49 12.70 12.76
CA SER A 55 -26.41 13.97 12.04
C SER A 55 -27.04 15.10 12.86
N GLU A 56 -26.34 16.21 13.06
CA GLU A 56 -26.84 17.39 13.82
C GLU A 56 -27.95 18.19 13.11
N GLN A 57 -28.74 17.56 12.23
CA GLN A 57 -29.97 18.13 11.72
C GLN A 57 -31.15 17.25 12.13
N ASP A 58 -32.15 17.93 12.70
CA ASP A 58 -33.48 17.45 13.07
C ASP A 58 -33.64 16.79 14.45
N LYS A 59 -33.76 17.68 15.44
CA LYS A 59 -34.75 17.54 16.51
C LYS A 59 -36.15 17.51 15.89
N ASN A 60 -36.57 16.37 15.35
CA ASN A 60 -37.93 15.84 15.34
C ASN A 60 -38.03 14.71 14.31
N ASP A 61 -38.43 13.55 14.81
CA ASP A 61 -38.73 12.30 14.11
C ASP A 61 -37.58 11.48 13.51
N LYS A 62 -37.53 10.25 14.01
CA LYS A 62 -36.55 9.21 13.74
C LYS A 62 -36.71 8.72 12.29
N ASN A 63 -35.65 8.85 11.50
CA ASN A 63 -35.38 7.88 10.44
C ASN A 63 -33.93 7.40 10.55
N LEU A 64 -33.78 6.10 10.82
CA LEU A 64 -32.50 5.40 10.76
C LEU A 64 -32.12 5.30 9.29
N VAL A 65 -31.14 6.09 8.86
CA VAL A 65 -30.54 5.92 7.54
C VAL A 65 -29.62 4.71 7.61
N LYS A 66 -30.08 3.59 7.05
CA LYS A 66 -29.25 2.44 6.78
C LYS A 66 -28.46 2.75 5.51
N SER A 67 -27.18 3.08 5.62
CA SER A 67 -26.30 3.10 4.46
C SER A 67 -26.06 1.66 3.99
N THR A 68 -26.98 1.14 3.17
CA THR A 68 -26.69 -0.01 2.32
C THR A 68 -25.96 0.51 1.10
N SER A 69 -24.63 0.52 1.13
CA SER A 69 -23.84 0.66 -0.10
C SER A 69 -23.87 -0.67 -0.87
N GLU A 70 -25.02 -0.97 -1.46
CA GLU A 70 -25.09 -1.73 -2.72
C GLU A 70 -25.08 -0.70 -3.85
N SER A 71 -23.90 -0.15 -4.15
CA SER A 71 -23.63 0.49 -5.43
C SER A 71 -22.13 0.57 -5.60
N GLY A 72 -21.64 -0.08 -6.67
CA GLY A 72 -20.29 0.16 -7.15
C GLY A 72 -20.12 1.66 -7.41
N THR A 73 -18.98 2.20 -7.02
CA THR A 73 -18.50 3.46 -7.56
C THR A 73 -17.39 3.10 -8.52
N GLU A 74 -17.80 2.89 -9.77
CA GLU A 74 -16.93 3.05 -10.93
C GLU A 74 -16.42 4.49 -10.88
N TRP A 75 -15.11 4.66 -10.71
CA TRP A 75 -14.48 5.97 -10.84
C TRP A 75 -13.98 6.09 -12.27
N GLU A 76 -14.87 6.56 -13.15
CA GLU A 76 -14.46 7.11 -14.44
C GLU A 76 -13.84 8.50 -14.20
N ASN A 77 -12.64 8.65 -14.76
CA ASN A 77 -11.85 9.85 -14.72
C ASN A 77 -11.92 10.44 -16.14
N GLU A 78 -12.86 11.34 -16.41
CA GLU A 78 -12.78 12.19 -17.59
C GLU A 78 -13.11 13.64 -17.25
N SER A 79 -12.22 14.49 -17.76
CA SER A 79 -12.32 15.94 -17.77
C SER A 79 -13.40 16.35 -18.77
N ASP A 80 -14.24 17.32 -18.43
CA ASP A 80 -14.56 18.43 -19.33
C ASP A 80 -15.49 19.47 -18.69
N GLY A 81 -15.04 20.73 -18.74
CA GLY A 81 -15.82 21.82 -19.32
C GLY A 81 -17.10 22.33 -18.65
N SER A 82 -16.92 23.39 -17.86
CA SER A 82 -17.81 24.56 -17.73
C SER A 82 -19.12 24.44 -16.93
N GLY A 83 -19.24 25.27 -15.89
CA GLY A 83 -20.53 25.67 -15.31
C GLY A 83 -20.51 25.79 -13.78
N ASP A 84 -20.16 26.98 -13.32
CA ASP A 84 -20.43 27.62 -12.01
C ASP A 84 -21.15 26.78 -10.94
N ASP A 85 -20.42 26.34 -9.91
CA ASP A 85 -20.98 26.09 -8.57
C ASP A 85 -19.90 26.30 -7.48
N GLN A 86 -20.33 26.92 -6.39
CA GLN A 86 -19.54 27.68 -5.42
C GLN A 86 -18.56 26.82 -4.60
N PHE A 87 -17.26 27.01 -4.83
CA PHE A 87 -16.14 26.40 -4.12
C PHE A 87 -15.96 26.98 -2.70
N VAL A 88 -16.07 26.15 -1.66
CA VAL A 88 -15.62 26.48 -0.29
C VAL A 88 -14.27 25.83 -0.07
N GLY A 89 -13.21 26.50 -0.54
CA GLY A 89 -11.83 26.06 -0.38
C GLY A 89 -11.29 26.35 1.02
N PHE A 90 -10.70 25.33 1.66
CA PHE A 90 -9.77 25.54 2.74
C PHE A 90 -8.39 25.83 2.14
N ASP A 91 -8.07 27.12 1.97
CA ASP A 91 -6.69 27.57 1.75
C ASP A 91 -5.88 27.33 3.02
N LYS A 92 -5.03 26.30 3.02
CA LYS A 92 -3.88 26.25 3.93
C LYS A 92 -2.61 26.23 3.10
N VAL A 93 -1.99 27.40 3.00
CA VAL A 93 -0.65 27.62 2.45
C VAL A 93 0.36 26.98 3.41
N TRP A 94 1.12 25.99 2.93
CA TRP A 94 2.29 25.48 3.64
C TRP A 94 3.49 26.28 3.15
N SER A 95 4.09 27.05 4.06
CA SER A 95 5.31 27.83 3.81
C SER A 95 6.50 26.91 3.97
N ASP A 96 7.29 26.77 2.90
CA ASP A 96 8.65 26.25 2.96
C ASP A 96 9.51 27.18 3.82
N SER A 97 10.19 26.63 4.82
CA SER A 97 11.41 27.20 5.39
C SER A 97 12.23 26.10 6.05
N GLU A 98 13.50 26.11 5.69
CA GLU A 98 14.53 25.11 5.91
C GLU A 98 14.99 24.94 7.36
N SER A 99 15.58 23.78 7.59
CA SER A 99 16.64 23.48 8.58
C SER A 99 16.25 23.45 10.06
N CYS A 100 16.51 22.30 10.71
CA CYS A 100 17.68 22.16 11.56
C CYS A 100 17.77 20.73 12.13
N TYR A 101 18.87 20.07 11.80
CA TYR A 101 19.45 19.02 12.64
C TYR A 101 19.59 19.56 14.07
N SER A 102 19.00 18.90 15.06
CA SER A 102 19.45 18.91 16.46
C SER A 102 18.80 17.77 17.24
N SER A 103 19.60 16.73 17.49
CA SER A 103 19.36 15.79 18.58
C SER A 103 19.21 16.53 19.90
N ASP A 104 18.19 16.16 20.67
CA ASP A 104 18.27 15.67 22.06
C ASP A 104 16.90 15.88 22.73
N SER A 105 16.11 14.81 22.85
CA SER A 105 14.97 14.79 23.77
C SER A 105 14.83 13.41 24.39
N SER A 106 15.43 13.31 25.56
CA SER A 106 15.30 12.22 26.53
C SER A 106 13.91 12.24 27.18
N ALA A 107 12.90 11.79 26.43
CA ALA A 107 11.64 11.36 26.98
C ALA A 107 11.54 9.84 26.84
N GLN A 108 11.89 9.14 27.92
CA GLN A 108 11.77 7.70 28.04
C GLN A 108 10.28 7.33 27.97
N SER A 109 9.82 6.92 26.79
CA SER A 109 8.55 6.21 26.65
C SER A 109 8.67 4.90 27.43
N SER A 110 7.82 4.73 28.44
CA SER A 110 7.76 3.53 29.27
C SER A 110 6.85 2.44 28.68
N LEU A 111 6.49 2.58 27.39
CA LEU A 111 5.90 1.49 26.63
C LEU A 111 7.03 0.60 26.11
N PRO A 112 6.94 -0.73 26.24
CA PRO A 112 7.85 -1.60 25.51
C PRO A 112 7.67 -1.29 24.02
N GLU A 113 8.77 -0.87 23.39
CA GLU A 113 8.88 -0.86 21.94
C GLU A 113 8.64 -2.31 21.50
N SER A 114 7.46 -2.56 20.93
CA SER A 114 7.09 -3.87 20.39
C SER A 114 8.20 -4.27 19.40
N PRO A 115 8.62 -5.54 19.32
CA PRO A 115 9.72 -5.95 18.44
C PRO A 115 9.37 -5.63 16.97
N VAL A 116 9.82 -4.48 16.49
CA VAL A 116 9.58 -3.87 15.17
C VAL A 116 9.88 -4.79 13.97
N PRO A 117 10.78 -5.79 14.01
CA PRO A 117 11.05 -6.64 12.85
C PRO A 117 9.96 -7.68 12.53
N GLU A 118 9.07 -8.02 13.45
CA GLU A 118 8.17 -9.18 13.26
C GLU A 118 7.02 -8.83 12.32
N ASP A 119 6.43 -7.65 12.47
CA ASP A 119 5.27 -7.19 11.67
C ASP A 119 5.62 -7.00 10.18
N THR A 120 6.81 -6.49 9.87
CA THR A 120 7.27 -6.29 8.48
C THR A 120 7.53 -7.63 7.77
N ASN A 121 8.07 -8.61 8.48
CA ASN A 121 8.26 -9.95 7.94
C ASN A 121 6.93 -10.66 7.73
N ILE A 122 5.97 -10.53 8.65
CA ILE A 122 4.62 -11.08 8.49
C ILE A 122 3.94 -10.44 7.27
N PHE A 123 3.96 -9.11 7.17
CA PHE A 123 3.41 -8.39 6.03
C PHE A 123 4.00 -8.89 4.70
N LEU A 124 5.33 -9.01 4.63
CA LEU A 124 5.96 -9.52 3.42
C LEU A 124 5.51 -10.95 3.08
N GLN A 125 5.43 -11.85 4.06
CA GLN A 125 4.99 -13.22 3.79
C GLN A 125 3.55 -13.24 3.28
N GLU A 126 2.64 -12.44 3.85
CA GLU A 126 1.27 -12.33 3.32
C GLU A 126 1.22 -11.80 1.90
N VAL A 127 2.04 -10.78 1.57
CA VAL A 127 2.12 -10.24 0.21
C VAL A 127 2.68 -11.28 -0.75
N ILE A 128 3.70 -12.05 -0.35
CA ILE A 128 4.23 -13.17 -1.14
C ILE A 128 3.13 -14.20 -1.40
N ASP A 129 2.40 -14.61 -0.36
CA ASP A 129 1.33 -15.62 -0.49
C ASP A 129 0.18 -15.13 -1.37
N SER A 130 -0.23 -13.87 -1.21
CA SER A 130 -1.26 -13.22 -2.03
C SER A 130 -0.83 -13.18 -3.51
N LEU A 131 0.40 -12.74 -3.79
CA LEU A 131 0.91 -12.67 -5.17
C LEU A 131 1.19 -14.07 -5.75
N ALA A 132 1.72 -15.02 -4.99
CA ALA A 132 1.96 -16.38 -5.46
C ALA A 132 0.65 -17.05 -5.88
N ARG A 133 -0.37 -16.99 -5.02
CA ARG A 133 -1.73 -17.47 -5.34
C ARG A 133 -2.33 -16.69 -6.51
N GLY A 134 -2.19 -15.38 -6.51
CA GLY A 134 -2.65 -14.50 -7.59
C GLY A 134 -2.07 -14.88 -8.95
N TYR A 135 -0.79 -15.24 -8.99
CA TYR A 135 -0.10 -15.67 -10.20
C TYR A 135 -0.48 -17.10 -10.62
N GLU A 136 -0.65 -18.02 -9.70
CA GLU A 136 -1.02 -19.42 -9.98
C GLU A 136 -2.47 -19.52 -10.48
N GLU A 137 -3.41 -18.91 -9.76
CA GLU A 137 -4.84 -18.95 -10.07
C GLU A 137 -5.27 -17.90 -11.12
N LYS A 138 -4.34 -17.04 -11.56
CA LYS A 138 -4.57 -15.93 -12.50
C LYS A 138 -5.68 -14.99 -12.02
N LEU A 139 -5.60 -14.58 -10.75
CA LEU A 139 -6.54 -13.64 -10.14
C LEU A 139 -6.40 -12.24 -10.74
N LYS A 140 -7.49 -11.45 -10.69
CA LYS A 140 -7.46 -10.05 -11.12
C LYS A 140 -6.57 -9.23 -10.19
N CYS A 141 -5.72 -8.39 -10.78
CA CYS A 141 -4.80 -7.52 -10.03
C CYS A 141 -5.53 -6.60 -9.05
N ASP A 142 -6.74 -6.12 -9.37
CA ASP A 142 -7.53 -5.26 -8.47
C ASP A 142 -7.82 -5.92 -7.12
N TYR A 143 -8.13 -7.22 -7.13
CA TYR A 143 -8.36 -7.97 -5.89
C TYR A 143 -7.07 -8.13 -5.08
N LEU A 144 -5.94 -8.34 -5.74
CA LEU A 144 -4.64 -8.44 -5.09
C LEU A 144 -4.21 -7.09 -4.49
N ILE A 145 -4.48 -5.98 -5.17
CA ILE A 145 -4.25 -4.63 -4.63
C ILE A 145 -5.09 -4.41 -3.36
N LEU A 146 -6.34 -4.87 -3.33
CA LEU A 146 -7.18 -4.79 -2.14
C LEU A 146 -6.63 -5.64 -1.00
N GLU A 147 -6.15 -6.85 -1.28
CA GLU A 147 -5.51 -7.72 -0.29
C GLU A 147 -4.22 -7.06 0.28
N ILE A 148 -3.33 -6.57 -0.58
CA ILE A 148 -2.09 -5.87 -0.16
C ILE A 148 -2.42 -4.66 0.70
N ASN A 149 -3.40 -3.84 0.30
CA ASN A 149 -3.81 -2.68 1.09
C ASN A 149 -4.43 -3.10 2.42
N SER A 150 -5.22 -4.17 2.45
CA SER A 150 -5.76 -4.72 3.70
C SER A 150 -4.63 -5.11 4.65
N SER A 151 -3.62 -5.86 4.18
CA SER A 151 -2.46 -6.23 4.99
C SER A 151 -1.63 -5.01 5.42
N ARG A 152 -1.46 -4.00 4.54
CA ARG A 152 -0.77 -2.75 4.89
C ARG A 152 -1.39 -2.08 6.10
N TYR A 153 -2.72 -1.97 6.14
CA TYR A 153 -3.43 -1.38 7.27
C TYR A 153 -3.41 -2.27 8.51
N ALA A 154 -3.47 -3.59 8.34
CA ALA A 154 -3.42 -4.54 9.44
C ALA A 154 -2.10 -4.49 10.22
N TYR A 155 -0.97 -4.29 9.52
CA TYR A 155 0.37 -4.22 10.11
C TYR A 155 0.94 -2.81 10.20
N ASN A 156 0.12 -1.78 9.96
CA ASN A 156 0.51 -0.37 10.04
C ASN A 156 1.77 -0.02 9.23
N ILE A 157 1.88 -0.56 8.00
CA ILE A 157 3.03 -0.35 7.12
C ILE A 157 2.87 0.96 6.34
N GLN A 158 3.95 1.74 6.24
CA GLN A 158 3.93 2.99 5.49
C GLN A 158 3.91 2.75 3.98
N LEU A 159 3.34 3.69 3.22
CA LEU A 159 3.17 3.49 1.77
C LEU A 159 4.51 3.28 1.04
N HIS A 160 5.56 4.02 1.42
CA HIS A 160 6.88 3.87 0.81
C HIS A 160 7.49 2.48 1.08
N GLU A 161 7.24 1.91 2.27
CA GLU A 161 7.64 0.55 2.61
C GLU A 161 6.86 -0.49 1.80
N VAL A 162 5.58 -0.24 1.51
CA VAL A 162 4.78 -1.12 0.64
C VAL A 162 5.37 -1.21 -0.76
N ASN A 163 5.81 -0.10 -1.35
CA ASN A 163 6.44 -0.10 -2.68
C ASN A 163 7.62 -1.08 -2.72
N PHE A 164 8.49 -1.00 -1.73
CA PHE A 164 9.63 -1.88 -1.57
C PHE A 164 9.19 -3.36 -1.41
N PHE A 165 8.25 -3.63 -0.50
CA PHE A 165 7.84 -5.00 -0.20
C PHE A 165 7.08 -5.68 -1.34
N VAL A 166 6.31 -4.94 -2.15
CA VAL A 166 5.61 -5.48 -3.32
C VAL A 166 6.60 -6.02 -4.35
N ILE A 167 7.67 -5.26 -4.65
CA ILE A 167 8.71 -5.68 -5.59
C ILE A 167 9.50 -6.87 -5.02
N ARG A 168 9.93 -6.76 -3.76
CA ARG A 168 10.62 -7.85 -3.06
C ARG A 168 9.79 -9.13 -3.05
N ALA A 169 8.48 -9.03 -2.85
CA ALA A 169 7.57 -10.17 -2.86
C ALA A 169 7.45 -10.80 -4.25
N MET A 170 7.29 -10.01 -5.32
CA MET A 170 7.24 -10.51 -6.70
C MET A 170 8.51 -11.30 -7.07
N LEU A 171 9.68 -10.82 -6.64
CA LEU A 171 10.98 -11.47 -6.86
C LEU A 171 11.23 -12.66 -5.92
N SER A 172 10.36 -12.86 -4.93
CA SER A 172 10.43 -13.93 -3.93
C SER A 172 9.36 -15.01 -4.10
N ILE A 173 8.55 -14.95 -5.17
CA ILE A 173 7.50 -15.96 -5.41
C ILE A 173 8.14 -17.35 -5.56
N PRO A 174 7.62 -18.39 -4.86
CA PRO A 174 8.23 -19.73 -4.84
C PRO A 174 8.49 -20.36 -6.21
N ILE A 175 7.66 -20.07 -7.23
CA ILE A 175 7.82 -20.58 -8.60
C ILE A 175 9.17 -20.20 -9.23
N LEU A 176 9.81 -19.13 -8.75
CA LEU A 176 11.14 -18.71 -9.21
C LEU A 176 12.24 -19.66 -8.79
N VAL A 177 12.10 -20.33 -7.65
CA VAL A 177 13.10 -21.26 -7.10
C VAL A 177 13.21 -22.51 -7.97
N ASP A 178 12.07 -23.02 -8.43
CA ASP A 178 11.99 -24.26 -9.23
C ASP A 178 12.11 -24.01 -10.75
N SER A 179 12.22 -22.75 -11.18
CA SER A 179 12.24 -22.41 -12.59
C SER A 179 13.58 -22.74 -13.25
N LYS A 180 13.51 -23.49 -14.36
CA LYS A 180 14.67 -23.73 -15.25
C LYS A 180 15.20 -22.45 -15.88
N SER A 181 14.36 -21.43 -16.01
CA SER A 181 14.73 -20.14 -16.60
C SER A 181 14.14 -19.01 -15.76
N VAL A 182 14.83 -18.70 -14.67
CA VAL A 182 14.43 -17.69 -13.69
C VAL A 182 14.07 -16.36 -14.37
N LEU A 183 14.90 -15.87 -15.31
CA LEU A 183 14.65 -14.59 -16.01
C LEU A 183 13.35 -14.58 -16.82
N VAL A 184 13.02 -15.70 -17.49
CA VAL A 184 11.77 -15.80 -18.25
C VAL A 184 10.58 -15.75 -17.30
N THR A 185 10.67 -16.48 -16.18
CA THR A 185 9.63 -16.47 -15.15
C THR A 185 9.48 -15.11 -14.48
N VAL A 186 10.57 -14.40 -14.18
CA VAL A 186 10.53 -13.01 -13.69
C VAL A 186 9.83 -12.11 -14.71
N LYS A 187 10.18 -12.20 -16.00
CA LYS A 187 9.54 -11.43 -17.07
C LYS A 187 8.02 -11.69 -17.12
N ASP A 188 7.60 -12.95 -17.01
CA ASP A 188 6.19 -13.33 -17.01
C ASP A 188 5.44 -12.80 -15.78
N ILE A 189 6.07 -12.85 -14.59
CA ILE A 189 5.53 -12.31 -13.33
C ILE A 189 5.37 -10.79 -13.44
N LEU A 190 6.41 -10.06 -13.84
CA LEU A 190 6.38 -8.60 -14.00
C LEU A 190 5.31 -8.19 -15.02
N LYS A 191 5.18 -8.93 -16.13
CA LYS A 191 4.16 -8.68 -17.14
C LYS A 191 2.75 -8.92 -16.61
N PHE A 192 2.53 -10.00 -15.87
CA PHE A 192 1.22 -10.31 -15.28
C PHE A 192 0.83 -9.26 -14.23
N PHE A 193 1.77 -8.83 -13.39
CA PHE A 193 1.54 -7.86 -12.33
C PHE A 193 1.79 -6.41 -12.73
N ARG A 194 1.92 -6.10 -14.02
CA ARG A 194 2.06 -4.72 -14.50
C ARG A 194 1.00 -3.78 -13.91
N PRO A 195 -0.29 -4.14 -13.78
CA PRO A 195 -1.27 -3.27 -13.14
C PRO A 195 -0.96 -2.96 -11.66
N ILE A 196 -0.39 -3.92 -10.94
CA ILE A 196 0.05 -3.72 -9.54
C ILE A 196 1.27 -2.79 -9.51
N LEU A 197 2.25 -3.03 -10.39
CA LEU A 197 3.44 -2.18 -10.51
C LEU A 197 3.04 -0.72 -10.78
N SER A 198 2.16 -0.47 -11.75
CA SER A 198 1.66 0.87 -12.06
C SER A 198 0.82 1.50 -10.94
N ASN A 199 0.30 0.70 -9.99
CA ASN A 199 -0.43 1.23 -8.85
C ASN A 199 0.50 1.78 -7.75
N TYR A 200 1.62 1.11 -7.50
CA TYR A 200 2.54 1.43 -6.40
C TYR A 200 3.80 2.21 -6.86
N ILE A 201 4.28 1.98 -8.08
CA ILE A 201 5.48 2.63 -8.63
C ILE A 201 5.03 3.72 -9.61
N LYS A 202 5.03 4.97 -9.15
CA LYS A 202 4.50 6.14 -9.89
C LYS A 202 5.41 7.36 -9.85
N THR A 203 6.12 7.56 -8.73
CA THR A 203 6.98 8.71 -8.49
C THR A 203 8.43 8.25 -8.45
N LYS A 204 9.36 9.20 -8.64
CA LYS A 204 10.79 8.96 -8.48
C LYS A 204 11.13 8.27 -7.15
N SER A 205 10.53 8.71 -6.04
CA SER A 205 10.72 8.06 -4.73
C SER A 205 10.32 6.58 -4.74
N SER A 206 9.17 6.23 -5.35
CA SER A 206 8.72 4.83 -5.43
C SER A 206 9.60 3.99 -6.38
N ILE A 207 10.20 4.61 -7.41
CA ILE A 207 11.17 3.96 -8.28
C ILE A 207 12.44 3.63 -7.49
N MET A 208 12.93 4.56 -6.66
CA MET A 208 14.07 4.29 -5.79
C MET A 208 13.77 3.20 -4.75
N ASP A 209 12.54 3.14 -4.22
CA ASP A 209 12.10 2.03 -3.36
C ASP A 209 12.11 0.68 -4.10
N CYS A 210 11.67 0.67 -5.37
CA CYS A 210 11.73 -0.50 -6.26
C CYS A 210 13.17 -0.95 -6.52
N LEU A 211 14.08 -0.02 -6.85
CA LEU A 211 15.49 -0.33 -7.11
C LEU A 211 16.20 -0.89 -5.87
N ARG A 212 15.93 -0.32 -4.68
CA ARG A 212 16.38 -0.88 -3.39
C ARG A 212 15.83 -2.30 -3.14
N ALA A 213 14.59 -2.58 -3.54
CA ALA A 213 14.03 -3.93 -3.44
C ALA A 213 14.73 -4.92 -4.38
N VAL A 214 15.04 -4.50 -5.62
CA VAL A 214 15.81 -5.31 -6.58
C VAL A 214 17.21 -5.59 -6.04
N GLU A 215 17.88 -4.58 -5.47
CA GLU A 215 19.17 -4.74 -4.81
C GLU A 215 19.11 -5.84 -3.76
N GLU A 216 18.21 -5.68 -2.79
CA GLU A 216 18.09 -6.60 -1.67
C GLU A 216 17.76 -8.02 -2.15
N SER A 217 16.83 -8.16 -3.10
CA SER A 217 16.46 -9.46 -3.68
C SER A 217 17.64 -10.11 -4.41
N CYS A 218 18.44 -9.36 -5.17
CA CYS A 218 19.61 -9.93 -5.87
C CYS A 218 20.72 -10.37 -4.91
N ILE A 219 20.80 -9.74 -3.73
CA ILE A 219 21.78 -10.10 -2.68
C ILE A 219 21.30 -11.29 -1.85
N LYS A 220 20.00 -11.35 -1.52
CA LYS A 220 19.46 -12.35 -0.58
C LYS A 220 18.89 -13.61 -1.24
N CYS A 221 18.52 -13.56 -2.52
CA CYS A 221 17.90 -14.68 -3.22
C CYS A 221 18.87 -15.37 -4.17
N ASP A 222 19.29 -16.60 -3.84
CA ASP A 222 20.26 -17.37 -4.63
C ASP A 222 19.84 -17.56 -6.11
N TRP A 223 18.54 -17.68 -6.41
CA TRP A 223 18.07 -17.82 -7.79
C TRP A 223 18.28 -16.56 -8.65
N LEU A 224 18.43 -15.39 -8.02
CA LEU A 224 18.67 -14.11 -8.68
C LEU A 224 20.16 -13.73 -8.73
N GLU A 225 21.04 -14.53 -8.10
CA GLU A 225 22.48 -14.29 -8.13
C GLU A 225 22.97 -14.14 -9.57
N GLY A 226 23.77 -13.09 -9.81
CA GLY A 226 24.35 -12.81 -11.13
C GLY A 226 23.37 -12.25 -12.17
N LYS A 227 22.12 -11.89 -11.80
CA LYS A 227 21.05 -11.48 -12.74
C LYS A 227 20.53 -10.04 -12.59
N ALA A 228 21.14 -9.22 -11.74
CA ALA A 228 20.67 -7.88 -11.40
C ALA A 228 20.48 -7.00 -12.65
N GLY A 229 21.47 -6.95 -13.54
CA GLY A 229 21.39 -6.13 -14.76
C GLY A 229 20.28 -6.57 -15.71
N GLN A 230 20.04 -7.89 -15.85
CA GLN A 230 18.93 -8.38 -16.66
C GLN A 230 17.57 -8.05 -16.03
N ILE A 231 17.44 -8.08 -14.70
CA ILE A 231 16.19 -7.72 -14.01
C ILE A 231 15.91 -6.22 -14.18
N LEU A 232 16.93 -5.36 -14.04
CA LEU A 232 16.80 -3.92 -14.31
C LEU A 232 16.41 -3.65 -15.76
N HIS A 233 17.03 -4.34 -16.71
CA HIS A 233 16.65 -4.22 -18.12
C HIS A 233 15.19 -4.60 -18.36
N LEU A 234 14.68 -5.66 -17.70
CA LEU A 234 13.26 -6.02 -17.78
C LEU A 234 12.34 -4.93 -17.21
N LEU A 235 12.71 -4.32 -16.08
CA LEU A 235 11.93 -3.25 -15.48
C LEU A 235 11.92 -1.99 -16.37
N TYR A 236 13.07 -1.66 -16.96
CA TYR A 236 13.23 -0.58 -17.93
C TYR A 236 12.38 -0.82 -19.19
N GLU A 237 12.46 -2.01 -19.80
CA GLU A 237 11.62 -2.40 -20.96
C GLU A 237 10.11 -2.32 -20.68
N THR A 238 9.69 -2.36 -19.41
CA THR A 238 8.28 -2.32 -19.01
C THR A 238 7.79 -0.94 -18.57
N ASP A 239 8.62 0.09 -18.70
CA ASP A 239 8.38 1.47 -18.28
C ASP A 239 8.11 1.60 -16.77
N VAL A 240 8.71 0.72 -15.95
CA VAL A 240 8.57 0.76 -14.48
C VAL A 240 9.60 1.68 -13.85
N VAL A 241 10.77 1.80 -14.46
CA VAL A 241 11.89 2.62 -14.00
C VAL A 241 12.42 3.47 -15.16
N ASP A 242 12.85 4.69 -14.85
CA ASP A 242 13.46 5.62 -15.80
C ASP A 242 15.00 5.64 -15.71
N GLU A 243 15.64 6.16 -16.75
CA GLU A 243 17.10 6.26 -16.86
C GLU A 243 17.72 7.15 -15.78
N ASP A 244 17.13 8.33 -15.53
CA ASP A 244 17.64 9.27 -14.51
C ASP A 244 17.70 8.62 -13.12
N SER A 245 16.64 7.89 -12.74
CA SER A 245 16.57 7.18 -11.47
C SER A 245 17.53 5.99 -11.41
N LEU A 246 17.75 5.28 -12.53
CA LEU A 246 18.74 4.20 -12.60
C LEU A 246 20.17 4.71 -12.41
N VAL A 247 20.52 5.84 -13.03
CA VAL A 247 21.84 6.47 -12.89
C VAL A 247 22.07 6.95 -11.46
N GLU A 248 21.10 7.65 -10.87
CA GLU A 248 21.17 8.10 -9.47
C GLU A 248 21.36 6.92 -8.50
N TRP A 249 20.56 5.86 -8.67
CA TRP A 249 20.70 4.65 -7.85
C TRP A 249 22.05 3.95 -8.06
N TYR A 250 22.59 3.95 -9.27
CA TYR A 250 23.91 3.34 -9.53
C TYR A 250 25.05 4.08 -8.84
N ASP A 251 24.96 5.41 -8.72
CA ASP A 251 25.90 6.20 -7.93
C ASP A 251 25.73 5.94 -6.43
N ASP A 252 24.50 5.84 -5.93
CA ASP A 252 24.23 5.42 -4.54
C ASP A 252 24.85 4.05 -4.23
N LEU A 253 24.82 3.09 -5.17
CA LEU A 253 25.46 1.78 -4.98
C LEU A 253 26.98 1.88 -4.82
N LYS A 254 27.64 2.82 -5.53
CA LYS A 254 29.09 3.04 -5.42
C LYS A 254 29.42 3.64 -4.06
N ASP A 255 28.67 4.66 -3.65
CA ASP A 255 28.88 5.36 -2.38
C ASP A 255 28.66 4.45 -1.17
N ASN A 256 27.71 3.52 -1.28
CA ASN A 256 27.41 2.54 -0.24
C ASN A 256 28.24 1.24 -0.33
N GLU A 257 29.20 1.15 -1.27
CA GLU A 257 30.03 -0.04 -1.52
C GLU A 257 29.21 -1.35 -1.68
N SER A 258 28.07 -1.27 -2.35
CA SER A 258 27.16 -2.41 -2.52
C SER A 258 27.85 -3.58 -3.23
N PRO A 259 27.63 -4.85 -2.80
CA PRO A 259 28.25 -6.01 -3.44
C PRO A 259 27.84 -6.17 -4.92
N LEU A 260 26.70 -5.59 -5.32
CA LEU A 260 26.23 -5.65 -6.71
C LEU A 260 27.09 -4.83 -7.67
N ILE A 261 27.87 -3.85 -7.20
CA ILE A 261 28.57 -2.91 -8.08
C ILE A 261 29.56 -3.61 -9.04
N ASN A 262 30.16 -4.71 -8.56
CA ASN A 262 31.15 -5.49 -9.31
C ASN A 262 30.51 -6.61 -10.14
N GLN A 263 29.18 -6.74 -10.11
CA GLN A 263 28.50 -7.81 -10.80
C GLN A 263 28.52 -7.57 -12.30
N THR A 264 29.06 -8.52 -13.07
CA THR A 264 29.24 -8.40 -14.52
C THR A 264 27.95 -8.07 -15.26
N SER A 265 26.79 -8.60 -14.82
CA SER A 265 25.50 -8.25 -15.45
C SER A 265 25.14 -6.79 -15.27
N LEU A 266 25.43 -6.21 -14.10
CA LEU A 266 25.07 -4.84 -13.76
C LEU A 266 25.95 -3.86 -14.53
N VAL A 267 27.26 -4.10 -14.54
CA VAL A 267 28.22 -3.29 -15.31
C VAL A 267 27.83 -3.23 -16.78
N LYS A 268 27.54 -4.38 -17.40
CA LYS A 268 27.12 -4.43 -18.81
C LYS A 268 25.80 -3.72 -19.09
N PHE A 269 24.88 -3.72 -18.12
CA PHE A 269 23.60 -3.02 -18.25
C PHE A 269 23.82 -1.50 -18.30
N PHE A 270 24.67 -0.95 -17.42
CA PHE A 270 24.96 0.48 -17.42
C PHE A 270 25.86 0.92 -18.59
N GLU A 271 26.77 0.06 -19.05
CA GLU A 271 27.50 0.30 -20.33
C GLU A 271 26.51 0.43 -21.50
N TRP A 272 25.57 -0.51 -21.61
CA TRP A 272 24.52 -0.46 -22.64
C TRP A 272 23.61 0.76 -22.50
N LEU A 273 23.21 1.11 -21.27
CA LEU A 273 22.33 2.25 -20.99
C LEU A 273 22.99 3.57 -21.45
N GLN A 274 24.31 3.72 -21.19
CA GLN A 274 25.08 4.88 -21.63
C GLN A 274 25.21 4.93 -23.16
N GLU A 275 25.54 3.81 -23.82
CA GLU A 275 25.65 3.75 -25.28
C GLU A 275 24.32 4.14 -25.96
N ALA A 276 23.18 3.69 -25.43
CA ALA A 276 21.86 4.01 -25.98
C ALA A 276 21.49 5.50 -25.83
N SER A 277 21.95 6.14 -24.75
CA SER A 277 21.76 7.56 -24.48
C SER A 277 22.57 8.42 -25.47
N GLU A 278 23.86 8.10 -25.66
CA GLU A 278 24.77 8.81 -26.57
C GLU A 278 24.31 8.72 -28.04
N GLU A 279 23.82 7.57 -28.50
CA GLU A 279 23.27 7.43 -29.87
C GLU A 279 22.02 8.27 -30.11
N SER A 280 21.22 8.51 -29.06
CA SER A 280 19.99 9.30 -29.15
C SER A 280 20.30 10.80 -29.27
N GLU A 281 21.31 11.30 -28.54
CA GLU A 281 21.75 12.69 -28.61
C GLU A 281 22.46 13.06 -29.92
N GLU A 282 23.23 12.13 -30.53
CA GLU A 282 23.85 12.37 -31.85
C GLU A 282 22.84 12.38 -33.02
N SER A 283 21.62 11.88 -32.77
CA SER A 283 20.56 11.73 -33.78
C SER A 283 19.55 12.89 -33.79
N GLU A 284 19.63 13.82 -32.83
CA GLU A 284 18.82 15.05 -32.74
C GLU A 284 19.55 16.29 -33.30
#